data_AF-A0A3E0I1E1-F1
#
_entry.id   AF-A0A3E0I1E1-F1
#
_cell.length_a   1.000
_cell.length_b   1.000
_cell.length_c   1.000
_cell.angle_alpha   90.00
_cell.angle_beta   90.00
_cell.angle_gamma   90.00
#
_symmetry.space_group_name_H-M   'P 1'
#
loop_
_entity.id
_entity.type
_entity.pdbx_description
1 polymer ?
#
loop_
_entity_poly.entity_id
_entity_poly.type
_entity_poly.pdbx_seq_one_letter_code
_entity_poly.pdbx_strand_id
1 'polypeptide(L)'
;MNVTEKELSFKLAKATEKTYTDFKNNFPDENFFSFALYTTDDASSICICANSTQSHLQRLKDYKSEINTSMDEYLRWSPFEWIHIDSSHLKEIYPIMNLMEEQLDFYRYCDIVMQAMQNALKILDQKFFFGKGNERNNITLFTTIVDSKRAEVIEEESSKYLNPKKVHEQFLNRYEITIHEEEHEEERKIAIKKSISNLSTNDEIIYWLNEYNKIANSEKSVITDKGFDEYLLLDFLRSFDKEGTLPILNYIDTVLEKEDRRFDTFRFHLLKIVKNSTNNNKIVHNTLVKLLAKSCAINSSKKNWQTTPFHIANCLFNLFKDYPKPNMQGNNALKSYQKFLDISTQKLANETN
;
A
#
# COMPACT_ATOMS: atom_id res chain seq x y z
N MET A 1 9.90 -35.83 32.51
CA MET A 1 11.01 -34.88 32.68
C MET A 1 10.34 -33.52 32.81
N ASN A 2 10.49 -32.80 33.92
CA ASN A 2 9.88 -31.47 34.06
C ASN A 2 10.70 -30.49 33.22
N VAL A 3 10.32 -30.31 31.97
CA VAL A 3 10.92 -29.27 31.13
C VAL A 3 10.63 -27.92 31.79
N THR A 4 11.67 -27.11 31.95
CA THR A 4 11.56 -25.77 32.54
C THR A 4 11.66 -24.71 31.46
N GLU A 5 11.05 -23.55 31.70
CA GLU A 5 11.26 -22.31 30.92
C GLU A 5 12.76 -22.09 30.64
N LYS A 6 13.60 -22.27 31.66
CA LYS A 6 15.06 -22.15 31.56
C LYS A 6 15.69 -23.08 30.51
N GLU A 7 15.25 -24.34 30.45
CA GLU A 7 15.74 -25.29 29.44
C GLU A 7 15.35 -24.86 28.03
N LEU A 8 14.10 -24.44 27.84
CA LEU A 8 13.59 -23.91 26.57
C LEU A 8 14.39 -22.67 26.16
N SER A 9 14.61 -21.71 27.07
CA SER A 9 15.40 -20.50 26.87
C SER A 9 16.83 -20.80 26.40
N PHE A 10 17.52 -21.77 27.01
CA PHE A 10 18.88 -22.11 26.61
C PHE A 10 18.96 -22.76 25.23
N LYS A 11 17.99 -23.64 24.90
CA LYS A 11 17.95 -24.27 23.57
C LYS A 11 17.56 -23.26 22.49
N LEU A 12 16.59 -22.39 22.77
CA LEU A 12 16.24 -21.27 21.90
C LEU A 12 17.43 -20.34 21.67
N ALA A 13 18.20 -20.01 22.71
CA ALA A 13 19.39 -19.18 22.56
C ALA A 13 20.41 -19.80 21.60
N LYS A 14 20.68 -21.11 21.70
CA LYS A 14 21.61 -21.80 20.79
C LYS A 14 21.11 -21.84 19.34
N ALA A 15 19.82 -22.14 19.14
CA ALA A 15 19.23 -22.14 17.81
C ALA A 15 19.27 -20.74 17.18
N THR A 16 18.91 -19.72 17.98
CA THR A 16 18.92 -18.31 17.59
C THR A 16 20.32 -17.82 17.24
N GLU A 17 21.33 -18.16 18.06
CA GLU A 17 22.74 -17.85 17.80
C GLU A 17 23.20 -18.42 16.46
N LYS A 18 22.83 -19.68 16.18
CA LYS A 18 23.19 -20.35 14.94
C LYS A 18 22.51 -19.70 13.73
N THR A 19 21.19 -19.44 13.80
CA THR A 19 20.45 -18.76 12.72
C THR A 19 21.02 -17.36 12.44
N TYR A 20 21.25 -16.54 13.47
CA TYR A 20 21.80 -15.20 13.26
C TYR A 20 23.25 -15.23 12.78
N THR A 21 24.03 -16.24 13.16
CA THR A 21 25.36 -16.46 12.60
C THR A 21 25.27 -16.82 11.12
N ASP A 22 24.33 -17.66 10.74
CA ASP A 22 24.10 -18.01 9.34
C ASP A 22 23.65 -16.79 8.52
N PHE A 23 22.77 -15.94 9.06
CA PHE A 23 22.41 -14.67 8.42
C PHE A 23 23.65 -13.78 8.20
N LYS A 24 24.47 -13.56 9.23
CA LYS A 24 25.68 -12.75 9.12
C LYS A 24 26.71 -13.33 8.14
N ASN A 25 26.83 -14.66 8.07
CA ASN A 25 27.78 -15.33 7.18
C ASN A 25 27.32 -15.35 5.72
N ASN A 26 26.01 -15.55 5.48
CA ASN A 26 25.44 -15.58 4.14
C ASN A 26 25.29 -14.16 3.55
N PHE A 27 25.20 -13.15 4.41
CA PHE A 27 25.01 -11.75 4.04
C PHE A 27 26.03 -10.83 4.74
N PRO A 28 27.34 -11.00 4.48
CA PRO A 28 28.40 -10.29 5.20
C PRO A 28 28.42 -8.77 4.93
N ASP A 29 27.85 -8.34 3.80
CA ASP A 29 27.75 -6.93 3.41
C ASP A 29 26.50 -6.24 3.97
N GLU A 30 25.64 -6.98 4.69
CA GLU A 30 24.41 -6.45 5.26
C GLU A 30 24.59 -5.86 6.66
N ASN A 31 23.98 -4.68 6.87
CA ASN A 31 24.00 -3.97 8.14
C ASN A 31 22.71 -4.26 8.90
N PHE A 32 22.72 -5.34 9.68
CA PHE A 32 21.61 -5.74 10.55
C PHE A 32 21.40 -4.73 11.68
N PHE A 33 20.19 -4.17 11.77
CA PHE A 33 19.81 -3.19 12.80
C PHE A 33 18.70 -3.70 13.73
N SER A 34 18.08 -4.82 13.41
CA SER A 34 16.99 -5.39 14.21
C SER A 34 17.03 -6.91 14.21
N PHE A 35 16.77 -7.51 15.37
CA PHE A 35 16.64 -8.95 15.55
C PHE A 35 15.41 -9.23 16.40
N ALA A 36 14.56 -10.14 15.94
CA ALA A 36 13.34 -10.49 16.63
C ALA A 36 13.08 -11.99 16.62
N LEU A 37 12.34 -12.45 17.63
CA LEU A 37 11.66 -13.75 17.60
C LEU A 37 10.16 -13.48 17.56
N TYR A 38 9.43 -14.11 16.65
CA TYR A 38 7.97 -14.05 16.66
C TYR A 38 7.34 -15.42 16.80
N THR A 39 6.10 -15.43 17.26
CA THR A 39 5.24 -16.61 17.33
C THR A 39 3.81 -16.27 16.91
N THR A 40 2.92 -17.25 16.93
CA THR A 40 1.47 -17.12 16.74
C THR A 40 0.75 -17.05 18.09
N ASP A 41 -0.52 -16.63 18.13
CA ASP A 41 -1.29 -16.48 19.38
C ASP A 41 -1.38 -17.76 20.24
N ASP A 42 -1.24 -18.92 19.61
CA ASP A 42 -1.22 -20.23 20.26
C ASP A 42 0.19 -20.72 20.64
N ALA A 43 1.22 -19.92 20.39
CA ALA A 43 2.62 -20.26 20.60
C ALA A 43 3.05 -21.59 19.94
N SER A 44 2.38 -22.00 18.85
CA SER A 44 2.63 -23.31 18.19
C SER A 44 3.90 -23.31 17.34
N SER A 45 4.37 -22.15 16.91
CA SER A 45 5.57 -22.01 16.08
C SER A 45 6.39 -20.79 16.47
N ILE A 46 7.71 -20.89 16.39
CA ILE A 46 8.62 -19.77 16.58
C ILE A 46 9.38 -19.54 15.29
N CYS A 47 9.61 -18.28 14.94
CA CYS A 47 10.46 -17.87 13.83
C CYS A 47 11.55 -16.92 14.32
N ILE A 48 12.75 -17.11 13.80
CA ILE A 48 13.93 -16.30 14.11
C ILE A 48 14.14 -15.33 12.95
N CYS A 49 14.11 -14.03 13.24
CA CYS A 49 14.06 -12.99 12.23
C CYS A 49 15.11 -11.92 12.43
N ALA A 50 15.58 -11.33 11.34
CA ALA A 50 16.47 -10.18 11.36
C ALA A 50 16.12 -9.19 10.24
N ASN A 51 16.35 -7.90 10.49
CA ASN A 51 16.24 -6.87 9.46
C ASN A 51 17.56 -6.14 9.31
N SER A 52 17.99 -5.98 8.06
CA SER A 52 19.14 -5.18 7.68
C SER A 52 18.71 -3.99 6.83
N THR A 53 19.58 -3.00 6.72
CA THR A 53 19.31 -1.83 5.87
C THR A 53 19.04 -2.26 4.43
N GLN A 54 19.82 -3.22 3.93
CA GLN A 54 19.74 -3.73 2.57
C GLN A 54 18.46 -4.54 2.35
N SER A 55 18.13 -5.46 3.27
CA SER A 55 16.91 -6.26 3.17
C SER A 55 15.65 -5.40 3.28
N HIS A 56 15.69 -4.37 4.13
CA HIS A 56 14.62 -3.40 4.27
C HIS A 56 14.40 -2.60 2.98
N LEU A 57 15.47 -2.05 2.41
CA LEU A 57 15.40 -1.33 1.13
C LEU A 57 14.95 -2.23 -0.03
N GLN A 58 15.31 -3.51 0.00
CA GLN A 58 14.82 -4.47 -0.99
C GLN A 58 13.32 -4.71 -0.81
N ARG A 59 12.85 -4.94 0.43
CA ARG A 59 11.42 -5.13 0.70
C ARG A 59 10.61 -3.90 0.30
N LEU A 60 11.10 -2.69 0.56
CA LEU A 60 10.46 -1.46 0.06
C LEU A 60 10.31 -1.47 -1.47
N LYS A 61 11.34 -1.86 -2.22
CA LYS A 61 11.26 -1.97 -3.68
C LYS A 61 10.28 -3.02 -4.17
N ASP A 62 9.98 -4.05 -3.39
CA ASP A 62 9.02 -5.08 -3.78
C ASP A 62 7.58 -4.52 -3.73
N TYR A 63 7.32 -3.53 -2.86
CA TYR A 63 6.04 -2.83 -2.68
C TYR A 63 5.89 -1.59 -3.60
N LYS A 64 6.37 -1.68 -4.85
CA LYS A 64 6.57 -0.63 -5.89
C LYS A 64 5.58 0.55 -6.04
N SER A 65 4.42 0.54 -5.37
CA SER A 65 3.35 1.54 -5.48
C SER A 65 2.80 2.06 -4.14
N GLU A 66 3.28 1.58 -2.98
CA GLU A 66 2.68 1.87 -1.66
C GLU A 66 3.66 2.48 -0.64
N ILE A 67 4.83 2.92 -1.09
CA ILE A 67 5.88 3.43 -0.19
C ILE A 67 5.56 4.87 0.26
N ASN A 68 4.77 4.98 1.32
CA ASN A 68 4.74 6.14 2.20
C ASN A 68 5.61 5.87 3.46
N THR A 69 5.77 6.83 4.37
CA THR A 69 6.57 6.62 5.58
C THR A 69 5.93 5.59 6.52
N SER A 70 4.60 5.46 6.50
CA SER A 70 3.85 4.40 7.20
C SER A 70 4.31 3.00 6.77
N MET A 71 4.46 2.78 5.46
CA MET A 71 4.94 1.51 4.92
C MET A 71 6.43 1.29 5.20
N ASP A 72 7.28 2.33 5.18
CA ASP A 72 8.69 2.22 5.62
C ASP A 72 8.76 1.73 7.08
N GLU A 73 8.03 2.39 7.98
CA GLU A 73 8.03 2.01 9.39
C GLU A 73 7.41 0.64 9.65
N TYR A 74 6.29 0.33 9.00
CA TYR A 74 5.67 -1.00 9.06
C TYR A 74 6.66 -2.07 8.61
N LEU A 75 7.25 -1.97 7.42
CA LEU A 75 8.22 -2.94 6.92
C LEU A 75 9.50 -2.98 7.79
N ARG A 76 9.84 -1.89 8.45
CA ARG A 76 11.00 -1.81 9.36
C ARG A 76 10.76 -2.60 10.65
N TRP A 77 9.53 -2.60 11.16
CA TRP A 77 9.19 -3.11 12.49
C TRP A 77 8.25 -4.32 12.52
N SER A 78 7.84 -4.85 11.37
CA SER A 78 7.00 -6.05 11.25
C SER A 78 7.80 -7.30 10.83
N PRO A 79 8.22 -8.18 11.76
CA PRO A 79 9.13 -9.29 11.48
C PRO A 79 8.67 -10.29 10.43
N PHE A 80 7.36 -10.51 10.28
CA PHE A 80 6.81 -11.42 9.28
C PHE A 80 6.94 -10.91 7.85
N GLU A 81 7.20 -9.61 7.68
CA GLU A 81 7.48 -8.98 6.38
C GLU A 81 8.97 -8.96 6.05
N TRP A 82 9.84 -9.41 6.95
CA TRP A 82 11.28 -9.34 6.70
C TRP A 82 11.74 -10.42 5.73
N ILE A 83 12.88 -10.18 5.08
CA ILE A 83 13.49 -11.15 4.17
C ILE A 83 14.17 -12.27 4.95
N HIS A 84 14.84 -11.94 6.05
CA HIS A 84 15.60 -12.90 6.84
C HIS A 84 14.73 -13.48 7.94
N ILE A 85 14.04 -14.57 7.62
CA ILE A 85 13.20 -15.36 8.52
C ILE A 85 13.61 -16.82 8.38
N ASP A 86 13.93 -17.48 9.49
CA ASP A 86 14.27 -18.91 9.48
C ASP A 86 13.82 -19.60 10.79
N SER A 87 13.48 -20.87 10.67
CA SER A 87 13.13 -21.78 11.76
C SER A 87 13.88 -23.12 11.69
N SER A 88 14.83 -23.26 10.75
CA SER A 88 15.52 -24.51 10.44
C SER A 88 16.28 -25.12 11.62
N HIS A 89 16.85 -24.28 12.49
CA HIS A 89 17.57 -24.70 13.71
C HIS A 89 16.66 -24.95 14.92
N LEU A 90 15.34 -24.79 14.79
CA LEU A 90 14.37 -25.00 15.88
C LEU A 90 13.85 -26.45 15.97
N LYS A 91 14.29 -27.35 15.10
CA LYS A 91 13.81 -28.75 15.04
C LYS A 91 13.87 -29.49 16.38
N GLU A 92 14.92 -29.24 17.17
CA GLU A 92 15.11 -29.88 18.49
C GLU A 92 14.26 -29.24 19.61
N ILE A 93 13.59 -28.12 19.31
CA ILE A 93 12.80 -27.35 20.26
C ILE A 93 11.32 -27.75 20.20
N TYR A 94 10.80 -28.08 19.02
CA TYR A 94 9.40 -28.49 18.88
C TYR A 94 8.98 -29.67 19.78
N PRO A 95 9.78 -30.74 19.97
CA PRO A 95 9.40 -31.80 20.90
C PRO A 95 9.25 -31.32 22.34
N ILE A 96 10.02 -30.29 22.72
CA ILE A 96 9.97 -29.69 24.05
C ILE A 96 8.71 -28.84 24.19
N MET A 97 8.42 -28.01 23.19
CA MET A 97 7.20 -27.21 23.14
C MET A 97 5.95 -28.11 23.18
N ASN A 98 5.88 -29.15 22.37
CA ASN A 98 4.76 -30.09 22.35
C ASN A 98 4.55 -30.76 23.72
N LEU A 99 5.63 -31.19 24.39
CA LEU A 99 5.53 -31.78 25.72
C LEU A 99 5.03 -30.78 26.76
N MET A 100 5.40 -29.51 26.65
CA MET A 100 4.93 -28.45 27.55
C MET A 100 3.47 -28.10 27.29
N GLU A 101 3.06 -28.04 26.02
CA GLU A 101 1.67 -27.84 25.62
C GLU A 101 0.76 -28.94 26.18
N GLU A 102 1.21 -30.20 26.18
CA GLU A 102 0.49 -31.34 26.76
C GLU A 102 0.36 -31.28 28.30
N GLN A 103 1.31 -30.63 28.98
CA GLN A 103 1.44 -30.66 30.44
C GLN A 103 0.89 -29.42 31.16
N LEU A 104 0.74 -28.31 30.43
CA LEU A 104 0.39 -27.01 30.99
C LEU A 104 -0.98 -26.58 30.47
N ASP A 105 -1.64 -25.68 31.21
CA ASP A 105 -2.78 -24.97 30.64
C ASP A 105 -2.30 -24.03 29.51
N PHE A 106 -3.18 -23.78 28.55
CA PHE A 106 -2.89 -23.01 27.35
C PHE A 106 -2.22 -21.65 27.62
N TYR A 107 -2.74 -20.88 28.56
CA TYR A 107 -2.21 -19.55 28.86
C TYR A 107 -0.82 -19.65 29.51
N ARG A 108 -0.64 -20.60 30.43
CA ARG A 108 0.65 -20.84 31.06
C ARG A 108 1.71 -21.31 30.06
N TYR A 109 1.33 -22.17 29.12
CA TYR A 109 2.19 -22.58 28.02
C TYR A 109 2.65 -21.38 27.19
N CYS A 110 1.71 -20.56 26.70
CA CYS A 110 2.00 -19.39 25.89
C CYS A 110 2.92 -18.40 26.63
N ASP A 111 2.64 -18.11 27.89
CA ASP A 111 3.46 -17.21 28.72
C ASP A 111 4.89 -17.74 28.88
N ILE A 112 5.07 -19.05 29.04
CA ILE A 112 6.40 -19.65 29.15
C ILE A 112 7.15 -19.59 27.83
N VAL A 113 6.49 -19.86 26.69
CA VAL A 113 7.13 -19.74 25.37
C VAL A 113 7.59 -18.30 25.12
N MET A 114 6.73 -17.32 25.40
CA MET A 114 7.07 -15.91 25.26
C MET A 114 8.24 -15.49 26.16
N GLN A 115 8.23 -15.89 27.44
CA GLN A 115 9.34 -15.64 28.36
C GLN A 115 10.63 -16.30 27.86
N ALA A 116 10.53 -17.50 27.30
CA ALA A 116 11.69 -18.21 26.81
C ALA A 116 12.30 -17.57 25.57
N MET A 117 11.48 -17.02 24.67
CA MET A 117 11.94 -16.21 23.53
C MET A 117 12.70 -14.96 24.00
N GLN A 118 12.15 -14.22 24.97
CA GLN A 118 12.81 -13.04 25.54
C GLN A 118 14.13 -13.42 26.23
N ASN A 119 14.12 -14.47 27.05
CA ASN A 119 15.33 -14.92 27.75
C ASN A 119 16.40 -15.45 26.78
N ALA A 120 16.01 -16.07 25.67
CA ALA A 120 16.94 -16.48 24.63
C ALA A 120 17.72 -15.28 24.05
N LEU A 121 17.03 -14.21 23.65
CA LEU A 121 17.67 -12.98 23.19
C LEU A 121 18.53 -12.34 24.28
N LYS A 122 18.05 -12.35 25.54
CA LYS A 122 18.81 -11.81 26.68
C LYS A 122 20.12 -12.55 26.93
N ILE A 123 20.13 -13.87 26.81
CA ILE A 123 21.33 -14.71 26.95
C ILE A 123 22.36 -14.32 25.89
N LEU A 124 21.94 -14.09 24.65
CA LEU A 124 22.84 -13.68 23.56
C LEU A 124 23.38 -12.27 23.77
N ASP A 125 22.53 -11.35 24.23
CA ASP A 125 22.92 -9.98 24.57
C ASP A 125 23.99 -9.94 25.68
N GLN A 126 23.81 -10.72 26.74
CA GLN A 126 24.77 -10.84 27.84
C GLN A 126 26.11 -11.44 27.41
N LYS A 127 26.13 -12.23 26.34
CA LYS A 127 27.35 -12.75 25.69
C LYS A 127 27.97 -11.76 24.70
N PHE A 128 27.40 -10.56 24.55
CA PHE A 128 27.81 -9.54 23.59
C PHE A 128 27.68 -9.98 22.12
N PHE A 129 26.77 -10.89 21.81
CA PHE A 129 26.52 -11.35 20.45
C PHE A 129 26.05 -10.20 19.53
N PHE A 130 25.34 -9.23 20.09
CA PHE A 130 24.86 -8.02 19.42
C PHE A 130 25.83 -6.83 19.60
N GLY A 131 27.11 -7.10 19.84
CA GLY A 131 28.15 -6.08 19.99
C GLY A 131 28.21 -5.45 21.38
N LYS A 132 29.02 -4.40 21.49
CA LYS A 132 29.24 -3.62 22.73
C LYS A 132 29.13 -2.12 22.46
N GLY A 133 28.78 -1.34 23.49
CA GLY A 133 28.76 0.12 23.40
C GLY A 133 27.92 0.64 22.24
N ASN A 134 28.54 1.36 21.30
CA ASN A 134 27.86 1.96 20.16
C ASN A 134 27.28 0.92 19.19
N GLU A 135 27.98 -0.20 18.95
CA GLU A 135 27.45 -1.27 18.08
C GLU A 135 26.15 -1.82 18.65
N ARG A 136 26.12 -2.07 19.97
CA ARG A 136 24.92 -2.54 20.65
C ARG A 136 23.80 -1.50 20.62
N ASN A 137 24.13 -0.22 20.71
CA ASN A 137 23.15 0.88 20.63
C ASN A 137 22.54 1.06 19.23
N ASN A 138 23.04 0.36 18.20
CA ASN A 138 22.50 0.39 16.85
C ASN A 138 21.61 -0.83 16.53
N ILE A 139 21.42 -1.73 17.49
CA ILE A 139 20.63 -2.95 17.30
C ILE A 139 19.41 -2.92 18.20
N THR A 140 18.23 -3.16 17.64
CA THR A 140 16.99 -3.34 18.40
C THR A 140 16.66 -4.82 18.53
N LEU A 141 16.34 -5.25 19.75
CA LEU A 141 15.89 -6.61 20.06
C LEU A 141 14.45 -6.59 20.56
N PHE A 142 13.57 -7.45 20.06
CA PHE A 142 12.22 -7.57 20.61
C PHE A 142 11.62 -8.94 20.30
N THR A 143 10.50 -9.25 20.94
CA THR A 143 9.66 -10.40 20.60
C THR A 143 8.28 -9.92 20.23
N THR A 144 7.56 -10.65 19.38
CA THR A 144 6.19 -10.30 18.99
C THR A 144 5.32 -11.52 18.73
N ILE A 145 4.02 -11.30 18.59
CA ILE A 145 3.05 -12.28 18.13
C ILE A 145 2.41 -11.75 16.86
N VAL A 146 2.44 -12.53 15.78
CA VAL A 146 1.88 -12.13 14.49
C VAL A 146 0.35 -12.08 14.58
N ASP A 147 -0.24 -11.05 13.95
CA ASP A 147 -1.68 -10.81 13.87
C ASP A 147 -2.44 -10.77 15.21
N SER A 148 -1.73 -10.44 16.30
CA SER A 148 -2.30 -10.39 17.63
C SER A 148 -2.57 -8.97 18.13
N LYS A 149 -3.71 -8.78 18.80
CA LYS A 149 -3.99 -7.54 19.56
C LYS A 149 -3.04 -7.32 20.73
N ARG A 150 -2.27 -8.34 21.13
CA ARG A 150 -1.26 -8.27 22.20
C ARG A 150 0.14 -7.92 21.68
N ALA A 151 0.34 -7.86 20.36
CA ALA A 151 1.65 -7.68 19.74
C ALA A 151 2.37 -6.43 20.28
N GLU A 152 1.71 -5.27 20.22
CA GLU A 152 2.29 -3.99 20.64
C GLU A 152 2.78 -4.00 22.10
N VAL A 153 1.93 -4.47 23.02
CA VAL A 153 2.30 -4.57 24.45
C VAL A 153 3.51 -5.49 24.66
N ILE A 154 3.53 -6.63 23.97
CA ILE A 154 4.64 -7.60 24.06
C ILE A 154 5.93 -7.02 23.47
N GLU A 155 5.85 -6.30 22.36
CA GLU A 155 6.97 -5.62 21.72
C GLU A 155 7.57 -4.55 22.65
N GLU A 156 6.72 -3.74 23.28
CA GLU A 156 7.15 -2.71 24.23
C GLU A 156 7.80 -3.31 25.48
N GLU A 157 7.16 -4.30 26.11
CA GLU A 157 7.70 -4.96 27.30
C GLU A 157 9.01 -5.69 27.01
N SER A 158 9.06 -6.44 25.91
CA SER A 158 10.28 -7.16 25.52
C SER A 158 11.39 -6.20 25.13
N SER A 159 11.11 -5.12 24.38
CA SER A 159 12.13 -4.14 24.01
C SER A 159 12.71 -3.43 25.24
N LYS A 160 11.89 -3.15 26.26
CA LYS A 160 12.35 -2.59 27.55
C LYS A 160 13.29 -3.54 28.30
N TYR A 161 12.99 -4.84 28.28
CA TYR A 161 13.78 -5.87 28.95
C TYR A 161 15.11 -6.14 28.24
N LEU A 162 15.10 -6.10 26.91
CA LEU A 162 16.21 -6.54 26.06
C LEU A 162 17.20 -5.44 25.69
N ASN A 163 16.77 -4.18 25.63
CA ASN A 163 17.58 -3.12 25.05
C ASN A 163 18.11 -2.10 26.07
N PRO A 164 19.24 -1.43 25.76
CA PRO A 164 19.61 -0.19 26.44
C PRO A 164 18.47 0.82 26.40
N LYS A 165 18.34 1.63 27.46
CA LYS A 165 17.27 2.63 27.61
C LYS A 165 17.05 3.48 26.33
N LYS A 166 18.13 3.98 25.74
CA LYS A 166 18.09 4.79 24.51
C LYS A 166 17.45 4.05 23.33
N VAL A 167 17.79 2.77 23.13
CA VAL A 167 17.26 1.95 22.03
C VAL A 167 15.78 1.64 22.27
N HIS A 168 15.40 1.35 23.50
CA HIS A 168 13.98 1.17 23.86
C HIS A 168 13.17 2.46 23.63
N GLU A 169 13.67 3.62 24.03
CA GLU A 169 13.01 4.92 23.78
C GLU A 169 12.84 5.17 22.27
N GLN A 170 13.86 4.89 21.46
CA GLN A 170 13.74 4.96 20.00
C GLN A 170 12.70 3.99 19.43
N PHE A 171 12.60 2.79 20.02
CA PHE A 171 11.62 1.80 19.61
C PHE A 171 10.19 2.17 20.02
N LEU A 172 9.96 2.84 21.15
CA LEU A 172 8.62 3.36 21.47
C LEU A 172 8.18 4.41 20.45
N ASN A 173 9.12 5.22 19.97
CA ASN A 173 8.87 6.28 19.00
C ASN A 173 8.91 5.78 17.55
N ARG A 174 8.85 4.46 17.33
CA ARG A 174 9.03 3.83 16.02
C ARG A 174 7.98 4.18 14.97
N TYR A 175 6.86 4.76 15.42
CA TYR A 175 5.75 5.23 14.58
C TYR A 175 5.55 6.75 14.59
N GLU A 176 6.37 7.52 15.33
CA GLU A 176 6.16 8.97 15.48
C GLU A 176 6.34 9.73 14.15
N ILE A 177 7.23 9.30 13.25
CA ILE A 177 7.41 9.99 11.96
C ILE A 177 6.20 9.76 11.06
N THR A 178 5.61 8.56 11.07
CA THR A 178 4.33 8.31 10.37
C THR A 178 3.19 9.15 10.93
N ILE A 179 3.06 9.22 12.25
CA ILE A 179 1.99 10.03 12.88
C ILE A 179 2.14 11.51 12.47
N HIS A 180 3.36 12.05 12.51
CA HIS A 180 3.60 13.44 12.10
C HIS A 180 3.46 13.67 10.59
N GLU A 181 3.83 12.71 9.74
CA GLU A 181 3.60 12.82 8.29
C GLU A 181 2.10 12.75 7.95
N GLU A 182 1.32 11.88 8.60
CA GLU A 182 -0.14 11.81 8.45
C GLU A 182 -0.83 13.09 8.93
N GLU A 183 -0.43 13.62 10.09
CA GLU A 183 -0.92 14.91 10.60
C GLU A 183 -0.60 16.06 9.63
N HIS A 184 0.64 16.14 9.13
CA HIS A 184 1.03 17.16 8.16
C HIS A 184 0.35 17.01 6.80
N GLU A 185 0.05 15.79 6.37
CA GLU A 185 -0.68 15.53 5.13
C GLU A 185 -2.16 15.95 5.27
N GLU A 186 -2.79 15.69 6.40
CA GLU A 186 -4.15 16.19 6.68
C GLU A 186 -4.19 17.72 6.79
N GLU A 187 -3.21 18.33 7.45
CA GLU A 187 -3.06 19.79 7.48
C GLU A 187 -2.89 20.38 6.07
N ARG A 188 -2.09 19.73 5.21
CA ARG A 188 -1.93 20.14 3.81
C ARG A 188 -3.22 19.99 3.02
N LYS A 189 -3.96 18.88 3.18
CA LYS A 189 -5.28 18.69 2.55
C LYS A 189 -6.25 19.79 2.95
N ILE A 190 -6.30 20.13 4.24
CA ILE A 190 -7.13 21.23 4.77
C ILE A 190 -6.68 22.57 4.17
N ALA A 191 -5.38 22.83 4.12
CA ALA A 191 -4.83 24.06 3.55
C ALA A 191 -5.14 24.20 2.06
N ILE A 192 -5.01 23.14 1.27
CA ILE A 192 -5.33 23.13 -0.16
C ILE A 192 -6.83 23.37 -0.34
N LYS A 193 -7.70 22.61 0.35
CA LYS A 193 -9.16 22.82 0.30
C LYS A 193 -9.53 24.26 0.63
N LYS A 194 -8.93 24.84 1.68
CA LYS A 194 -9.15 26.24 2.04
C LYS A 194 -8.71 27.20 0.94
N SER A 195 -7.55 26.95 0.31
CA SER A 195 -7.02 27.80 -0.76
C SER A 195 -7.88 27.82 -2.02
N ILE A 196 -8.56 26.71 -2.33
CA ILE A 196 -9.43 26.59 -3.51
C ILE A 196 -10.91 26.79 -3.21
N SER A 197 -11.32 26.90 -1.93
CA SER A 197 -12.73 27.01 -1.51
C SER A 197 -13.52 28.21 -2.04
N ASN A 198 -12.83 29.22 -2.58
CA ASN A 198 -13.47 30.39 -3.20
C ASN A 198 -13.64 30.23 -4.72
N LEU A 199 -13.13 29.15 -5.31
CA LEU A 199 -13.28 28.85 -6.71
C LEU A 199 -14.70 28.35 -6.99
N SER A 200 -15.16 28.50 -8.23
CA SER A 200 -16.36 27.80 -8.67
C SER A 200 -16.08 26.29 -8.73
N THR A 201 -17.12 25.44 -8.66
CA THR A 201 -16.97 23.98 -8.81
C THR A 201 -16.17 23.60 -10.06
N ASN A 202 -16.42 24.31 -11.18
CA ASN A 202 -15.69 24.09 -12.42
C ASN A 202 -14.21 24.44 -12.29
N ASP A 203 -13.89 25.56 -11.64
CA ASP A 203 -12.53 26.02 -11.45
C ASP A 203 -11.76 25.13 -10.46
N GLU A 204 -12.42 24.60 -9.42
CA GLU A 204 -11.83 23.60 -8.52
C GLU A 204 -11.47 22.32 -9.28
N ILE A 205 -12.35 21.86 -10.17
CA ILE A 205 -12.10 20.66 -10.96
C ILE A 205 -10.97 20.89 -11.97
N ILE A 206 -10.95 22.05 -12.63
CA ILE A 206 -9.85 22.43 -13.52
C ILE A 206 -8.54 22.50 -12.74
N TYR A 207 -8.55 23.06 -11.53
CA TYR A 207 -7.39 23.08 -10.64
C TYR A 207 -6.86 21.67 -10.39
N TRP A 208 -7.72 20.74 -9.95
CA TRP A 208 -7.33 19.36 -9.67
C TRP A 208 -6.81 18.61 -10.90
N LEU A 209 -7.44 18.80 -12.06
CA LEU A 209 -7.00 18.22 -13.32
C LEU A 209 -5.64 18.79 -13.79
N ASN A 210 -5.36 20.06 -13.48
CA ASN A 210 -4.05 20.66 -13.74
C ASN A 210 -2.96 20.11 -12.81
N GLU A 211 -3.25 19.90 -11.54
CA GLU A 211 -2.30 19.27 -10.61
C GLU A 211 -1.95 17.85 -11.05
N TYR A 212 -2.91 17.09 -11.59
CA TYR A 212 -2.62 15.80 -12.22
C TYR A 212 -1.68 15.92 -13.41
N ASN A 213 -1.93 16.87 -14.32
CA ASN A 213 -1.09 17.09 -15.49
C ASN A 213 0.36 17.40 -15.10
N LYS A 214 0.57 18.22 -14.05
CA LYS A 214 1.90 18.51 -13.52
C LYS A 214 2.61 17.21 -13.12
N ILE A 215 1.94 16.36 -12.34
CA ILE A 215 2.53 15.08 -11.89
C ILE A 215 2.84 14.17 -13.07
N ALA A 216 1.92 14.05 -14.04
CA ALA A 216 2.13 13.25 -15.24
C ALA A 216 3.36 13.72 -16.05
N ASN A 217 3.63 15.03 -16.03
CA ASN A 217 4.81 15.62 -16.68
C ASN A 217 6.06 15.69 -15.77
N SER A 218 6.02 15.10 -14.57
CA SER A 218 7.09 15.21 -13.56
C SER A 218 7.42 16.66 -13.16
N GLU A 219 6.42 17.53 -13.20
CA GLU A 219 6.47 18.90 -12.71
C GLU A 219 6.03 18.96 -11.24
N LYS A 220 6.45 20.01 -10.53
CA LYS A 220 6.11 20.21 -9.12
C LYS A 220 4.62 20.48 -8.93
N SER A 221 3.91 19.54 -8.30
CA SER A 221 2.51 19.65 -7.89
C SER A 221 2.38 20.05 -6.42
N VAL A 222 1.22 20.58 -6.02
CA VAL A 222 0.89 20.78 -4.60
C VAL A 222 0.66 19.46 -3.88
N ILE A 223 0.34 18.41 -4.63
CA ILE A 223 0.29 17.03 -4.16
C ILE A 223 1.70 16.45 -4.31
N THR A 224 2.24 15.85 -3.25
CA THR A 224 3.59 15.26 -3.30
C THR A 224 3.60 13.96 -4.11
N ASP A 225 4.77 13.48 -4.55
CA ASP A 225 4.89 12.16 -5.21
C ASP A 225 4.44 11.00 -4.30
N LYS A 226 4.53 11.16 -2.97
CA LYS A 226 3.94 10.23 -1.97
C LYS A 226 2.41 10.35 -1.85
N GLY A 227 1.86 11.53 -2.18
CA GLY A 227 0.43 11.82 -2.30
C GLY A 227 -0.15 11.45 -3.67
N PHE A 228 0.65 10.83 -4.55
CA PHE A 228 0.17 10.15 -5.74
C PHE A 228 -0.50 8.80 -5.39
N ASP A 229 -1.36 8.83 -4.38
CA ASP A 229 -2.45 7.88 -4.36
C ASP A 229 -3.39 8.42 -5.46
N GLU A 230 -3.36 7.87 -6.68
CA GLU A 230 -4.30 8.26 -7.75
C GLU A 230 -5.74 8.35 -7.20
N TYR A 231 -6.01 7.56 -6.16
CA TYR A 231 -7.21 7.57 -5.33
C TYR A 231 -7.50 8.90 -4.63
N LEU A 232 -6.56 9.65 -4.06
CA LEU A 232 -6.84 10.90 -3.34
C LEU A 232 -7.39 11.98 -4.28
N LEU A 233 -6.73 12.19 -5.43
CA LEU A 233 -7.23 13.09 -6.45
C LEU A 233 -8.57 12.61 -7.00
N LEU A 234 -8.69 11.30 -7.26
CA LEU A 234 -9.95 10.71 -7.68
C LEU A 234 -11.05 10.85 -6.63
N ASP A 235 -10.73 10.87 -5.34
CA ASP A 235 -11.68 11.03 -4.24
C ASP A 235 -12.17 12.46 -4.14
N PHE A 236 -11.29 13.45 -4.35
CA PHE A 236 -11.75 14.83 -4.58
C PHE A 236 -12.67 14.89 -5.79
N LEU A 237 -12.26 14.32 -6.92
CA LEU A 237 -13.06 14.38 -8.14
C LEU A 237 -14.41 13.64 -8.03
N ARG A 238 -14.49 12.56 -7.27
CA ARG A 238 -15.73 11.80 -6.98
C ARG A 238 -16.72 12.58 -6.13
N SER A 239 -16.24 13.54 -5.35
CA SER A 239 -17.10 14.39 -4.52
C SER A 239 -17.89 15.42 -5.34
N PHE A 240 -17.47 15.70 -6.58
CA PHE A 240 -18.17 16.63 -7.47
C PHE A 240 -19.23 15.91 -8.31
N ASP A 241 -20.41 16.52 -8.44
CA ASP A 241 -21.61 15.91 -9.02
C ASP A 241 -21.86 16.34 -10.48
N LYS A 242 -22.97 17.04 -10.77
CA LYS A 242 -23.38 17.43 -12.12
C LYS A 242 -22.42 18.43 -12.73
N GLU A 243 -21.96 19.41 -11.97
CA GLU A 243 -21.13 20.51 -12.50
C GLU A 243 -19.77 20.01 -13.00
N GLY A 244 -19.25 18.93 -12.40
CA GLY A 244 -17.96 18.37 -12.76
C GLY A 244 -17.87 17.58 -14.05
N THR A 245 -19.01 17.23 -14.65
CA THR A 245 -19.03 16.32 -15.80
C THR A 245 -18.36 16.94 -17.04
N LEU A 246 -18.61 18.21 -17.33
CA LEU A 246 -18.10 18.85 -18.54
C LEU A 246 -16.59 19.18 -18.46
N PRO A 247 -16.05 19.75 -17.36
CA PRO A 247 -14.60 19.93 -17.21
C PRO A 247 -13.82 18.63 -17.34
N ILE A 248 -14.31 17.53 -16.74
CA ILE A 248 -13.68 16.21 -16.84
C ILE A 248 -13.65 15.73 -18.31
N LEU A 249 -14.77 15.84 -19.02
CA LEU A 249 -14.83 15.42 -20.44
C LEU A 249 -13.92 16.26 -21.33
N ASN A 250 -13.84 17.58 -21.10
CA ASN A 250 -12.93 18.46 -21.83
C ASN A 250 -11.47 18.05 -21.59
N TYR A 251 -11.10 17.78 -20.34
CA TYR A 251 -9.77 17.29 -20.02
C TYR A 251 -9.46 15.96 -20.72
N ILE A 252 -10.39 15.01 -20.71
CA ILE A 252 -10.24 13.74 -21.45
C ILE A 252 -9.97 14.00 -22.94
N ASP A 253 -10.64 14.96 -23.59
CA ASP A 253 -10.39 15.32 -25.00
C ASP A 253 -8.94 15.81 -25.21
N THR A 254 -8.42 16.61 -24.27
CA THR A 254 -7.06 17.17 -24.36
C THR A 254 -5.96 16.11 -24.22
N VAL A 255 -6.17 15.10 -23.37
CA VAL A 255 -5.16 14.06 -23.12
C VAL A 255 -5.37 12.80 -23.95
N LEU A 256 -6.44 12.74 -24.76
CA LEU A 256 -6.80 11.55 -25.55
C LEU A 256 -5.71 11.11 -26.52
N GLU A 257 -4.88 12.04 -27.00
CA GLU A 257 -3.84 11.81 -28.00
C GLU A 257 -2.45 11.56 -27.38
N LYS A 258 -2.29 11.67 -26.05
CA LYS A 258 -1.00 11.47 -25.38
C LYS A 258 -0.66 9.97 -25.28
N GLU A 259 0.48 9.54 -25.83
CA GLU A 259 0.95 8.14 -25.77
C GLU A 259 1.67 7.80 -24.44
N ASP A 260 0.99 7.95 -23.31
CA ASP A 260 1.53 7.61 -21.98
C ASP A 260 0.51 6.84 -21.15
N ARG A 261 0.90 5.62 -20.73
CA ARG A 261 0.06 4.65 -20.01
C ARG A 261 -0.53 5.18 -18.70
N ARG A 262 0.08 6.19 -18.08
CA ARG A 262 -0.45 6.81 -16.85
C ARG A 262 -1.78 7.52 -17.12
N PHE A 263 -1.94 8.12 -18.30
CA PHE A 263 -3.20 8.75 -18.70
C PHE A 263 -4.31 7.72 -18.97
N ASP A 264 -3.98 6.48 -19.32
CA ASP A 264 -4.96 5.42 -19.61
C ASP A 264 -5.78 5.07 -18.37
N THR A 265 -5.09 4.75 -17.27
CA THR A 265 -5.71 4.36 -15.99
C THR A 265 -6.54 5.52 -15.43
N PHE A 266 -5.97 6.72 -15.40
CA PHE A 266 -6.68 7.89 -14.90
C PHE A 266 -7.90 8.25 -15.74
N ARG A 267 -7.79 8.24 -17.08
CA ARG A 267 -8.93 8.48 -17.97
C ARG A 267 -10.05 7.46 -17.76
N PHE A 268 -9.72 6.19 -17.52
CA PHE A 268 -10.71 5.18 -17.18
C PHE A 268 -11.47 5.54 -15.89
N HIS A 269 -10.76 5.98 -14.85
CA HIS A 269 -11.38 6.41 -13.61
C HIS A 269 -12.25 7.67 -13.79
N LEU A 270 -11.78 8.67 -14.55
CA LEU A 270 -12.58 9.85 -14.90
C LEU A 270 -13.86 9.48 -15.66
N LEU A 271 -13.78 8.57 -16.63
CA LEU A 271 -14.97 8.07 -17.34
C LEU A 271 -15.92 7.30 -16.40
N LYS A 272 -15.41 6.62 -15.37
CA LYS A 272 -16.24 5.99 -14.34
C LYS A 272 -16.98 7.04 -13.49
N ILE A 273 -16.34 8.16 -13.15
CA ILE A 273 -16.97 9.29 -12.47
C ILE A 273 -18.09 9.86 -13.36
N VAL A 274 -17.79 10.18 -14.62
CA VAL A 274 -18.80 10.68 -15.59
C VAL A 274 -19.98 9.72 -15.72
N LYS A 275 -19.72 8.41 -15.88
CA LYS A 275 -20.75 7.38 -16.03
C LYS A 275 -21.72 7.34 -14.85
N ASN A 276 -21.22 7.60 -13.64
CA ASN A 276 -22.00 7.60 -12.41
C ASN A 276 -22.60 8.97 -12.08
N SER A 277 -22.33 10.00 -12.88
CA SER A 277 -22.93 11.32 -12.70
C SER A 277 -24.41 11.31 -13.05
N THR A 278 -25.11 12.40 -12.69
CA THR A 278 -26.53 12.61 -13.06
C THR A 278 -26.69 13.70 -14.13
N ASN A 279 -25.60 14.12 -14.79
CA ASN A 279 -25.62 15.21 -15.77
C ASN A 279 -25.84 14.69 -17.19
N ASN A 280 -27.09 14.68 -17.63
CA ASN A 280 -27.51 14.20 -18.94
C ASN A 280 -28.00 15.33 -19.87
N ASN A 281 -27.32 16.47 -19.84
CA ASN A 281 -27.66 17.60 -20.72
C ASN A 281 -27.10 17.45 -22.14
N LYS A 282 -27.60 18.30 -23.07
CA LYS A 282 -27.21 18.31 -24.48
C LYS A 282 -25.71 18.56 -24.72
N ILE A 283 -25.08 19.42 -23.94
CA ILE A 283 -23.65 19.73 -24.08
C ILE A 283 -22.81 18.51 -23.71
N VAL A 284 -23.14 17.84 -22.59
CA VAL A 284 -22.49 16.59 -22.16
C VAL A 284 -22.69 15.49 -23.20
N HIS A 285 -23.91 15.33 -23.72
CA HIS A 285 -24.22 14.40 -24.81
C HIS A 285 -23.30 14.62 -26.01
N ASN A 286 -23.28 15.84 -26.55
CA ASN A 286 -22.51 16.18 -27.74
C ASN A 286 -21.01 15.99 -27.53
N THR A 287 -20.52 16.29 -26.32
CA THR A 287 -19.11 16.10 -25.96
C THR A 287 -18.75 14.61 -25.92
N LEU A 288 -19.58 13.77 -25.31
CA LEU A 288 -19.37 12.31 -25.30
C LEU A 288 -19.42 11.69 -26.70
N VAL A 289 -20.33 12.15 -27.56
CA VAL A 289 -20.41 11.73 -28.97
C VAL A 289 -19.11 12.07 -29.72
N LYS A 290 -18.64 13.32 -29.59
CA LYS A 290 -17.39 13.78 -30.21
C LYS A 290 -16.21 12.95 -29.73
N LEU A 291 -16.11 12.73 -28.41
CA LEU A 291 -15.07 11.91 -27.79
C LEU A 291 -15.11 10.45 -28.29
N LEU A 292 -16.30 9.87 -28.43
CA LEU A 292 -16.46 8.51 -28.94
C LEU A 292 -15.92 8.40 -30.37
N ALA A 293 -16.33 9.31 -31.26
CA ALA A 293 -15.87 9.34 -32.64
C ALA A 293 -14.35 9.48 -32.73
N LYS A 294 -13.78 10.42 -31.96
CA LYS A 294 -12.34 10.66 -31.88
C LYS A 294 -11.57 9.43 -31.37
N SER A 295 -12.07 8.81 -30.29
CA SER A 295 -11.47 7.62 -29.70
C SER A 295 -11.51 6.40 -30.65
N CYS A 296 -12.61 6.21 -31.37
CA CYS A 296 -12.72 5.16 -32.39
C CYS A 296 -11.71 5.36 -33.54
N ALA A 297 -11.53 6.62 -34.00
CA ALA A 297 -10.57 6.95 -35.05
C ALA A 297 -9.13 6.62 -34.62
N ILE A 298 -8.74 6.99 -33.39
CA ILE A 298 -7.41 6.67 -32.84
C ILE A 298 -7.21 5.16 -32.72
N ASN A 299 -8.21 4.42 -32.20
CA ASN A 299 -8.11 2.97 -31.97
C ASN A 299 -7.98 2.17 -33.28
N SER A 300 -8.50 2.68 -34.40
CA SER A 300 -8.35 2.05 -35.72
C SER A 300 -6.88 1.87 -36.17
N SER A 301 -5.94 2.63 -35.57
CA SER A 301 -4.50 2.56 -35.85
C SER A 301 -3.74 1.41 -35.14
N LYS A 302 -4.44 0.50 -34.44
CA LYS A 302 -3.86 -0.61 -33.63
C LYS A 302 -2.96 -0.20 -32.46
N LYS A 303 -2.85 1.10 -32.14
CA LYS A 303 -2.14 1.58 -30.95
C LYS A 303 -3.03 1.47 -29.72
N ASN A 304 -2.60 0.67 -28.73
CA ASN A 304 -2.89 0.59 -27.28
C ASN A 304 -4.25 1.02 -26.64
N TRP A 305 -5.24 1.56 -27.34
CA TRP A 305 -6.38 2.27 -26.73
C TRP A 305 -7.68 1.45 -26.64
N GLN A 306 -7.56 0.13 -26.52
CA GLN A 306 -8.59 -0.84 -26.91
C GLN A 306 -9.92 -0.66 -26.17
N THR A 307 -9.94 -0.12 -24.94
CA THR A 307 -11.14 -0.04 -24.09
C THR A 307 -11.81 1.35 -24.03
N THR A 308 -11.12 2.41 -24.47
CA THR A 308 -11.62 3.79 -24.28
C THR A 308 -12.95 4.04 -25.01
N PRO A 309 -13.14 3.60 -26.27
CA PRO A 309 -14.44 3.72 -26.93
C PRO A 309 -15.56 3.01 -26.16
N PHE A 310 -15.27 1.85 -25.55
CA PHE A 310 -16.24 1.11 -24.76
C PHE A 310 -16.66 1.87 -23.49
N HIS A 311 -15.72 2.51 -22.79
CA HIS A 311 -16.04 3.29 -21.60
C HIS A 311 -16.82 4.57 -21.91
N ILE A 312 -16.52 5.24 -23.03
CA ILE A 312 -17.32 6.39 -23.50
C ILE A 312 -18.74 5.94 -23.87
N ALA A 313 -18.88 4.82 -24.60
CA ALA A 313 -20.18 4.23 -24.93
C ALA A 313 -20.99 3.83 -23.68
N ASN A 314 -20.33 3.37 -22.61
CA ASN A 314 -20.99 3.14 -21.32
C ASN A 314 -21.50 4.44 -20.69
N CYS A 315 -20.77 5.56 -20.80
CA CYS A 315 -21.27 6.85 -20.32
C CYS A 315 -22.54 7.24 -21.08
N LEU A 316 -22.53 7.13 -22.42
CA LEU A 316 -23.71 7.39 -23.25
C LEU A 316 -24.90 6.52 -22.86
N PHE A 317 -24.70 5.21 -22.68
CA PHE A 317 -25.75 4.28 -22.25
C PHE A 317 -26.35 4.61 -20.89
N ASN A 318 -25.51 4.94 -19.89
CA ASN A 318 -26.01 5.18 -18.52
C ASN A 318 -26.68 6.55 -18.38
N LEU A 319 -26.15 7.58 -19.04
CA LEU A 319 -26.70 8.94 -18.96
C LEU A 319 -27.90 9.15 -19.88
N PHE A 320 -27.96 8.44 -21.01
CA PHE A 320 -28.97 8.62 -22.07
C PHE A 320 -29.58 7.27 -22.46
N LYS A 321 -30.84 7.05 -22.03
CA LYS A 321 -31.55 5.77 -22.12
C LYS A 321 -31.77 5.23 -23.55
N ASP A 322 -31.59 6.06 -24.57
CA ASP A 322 -31.84 5.71 -25.98
C ASP A 322 -30.63 5.04 -26.66
N TYR A 323 -29.47 5.01 -25.98
CA TYR A 323 -28.31 4.28 -26.48
C TYR A 323 -28.44 2.79 -26.14
N PRO A 324 -27.98 1.89 -27.03
CA PRO A 324 -27.96 0.47 -26.73
C PRO A 324 -26.92 0.17 -25.64
N LYS A 325 -27.11 -0.94 -24.93
CA LYS A 325 -26.07 -1.45 -24.01
C LYS A 325 -24.80 -1.77 -24.82
N PRO A 326 -23.63 -1.21 -24.46
CA PRO A 326 -22.39 -1.50 -25.19
C PRO A 326 -22.00 -2.96 -24.98
N ASN A 327 -21.51 -3.59 -26.04
CA ASN A 327 -21.04 -4.97 -26.02
C ASN A 327 -19.54 -5.01 -26.30
N MET A 328 -18.81 -5.92 -25.66
CA MET A 328 -17.38 -6.08 -25.88
C MET A 328 -17.10 -7.15 -26.94
N GLN A 329 -16.04 -6.94 -27.71
CA GLN A 329 -15.34 -7.98 -28.47
C GLN A 329 -13.92 -8.07 -27.90
N GLY A 330 -13.23 -9.21 -28.08
CA GLY A 330 -11.94 -9.55 -27.45
C GLY A 330 -10.97 -8.38 -27.24
N ASN A 331 -10.22 -8.43 -26.13
CA ASN A 331 -9.44 -7.32 -25.56
C ASN A 331 -10.25 -6.05 -25.23
N ASN A 332 -11.50 -6.22 -24.76
CA ASN A 332 -12.34 -5.13 -24.25
C ASN A 332 -12.66 -4.01 -25.28
N ALA A 333 -12.65 -4.31 -26.57
CA ALA A 333 -13.01 -3.38 -27.63
C ALA A 333 -14.53 -3.25 -27.79
N LEU A 334 -15.02 -2.06 -28.14
CA LEU A 334 -16.45 -1.83 -28.39
C LEU A 334 -16.90 -2.55 -29.67
N LYS A 335 -17.77 -3.57 -29.52
CA LYS A 335 -18.41 -4.27 -30.62
C LYS A 335 -19.44 -3.36 -31.28
N SER A 336 -19.40 -3.28 -32.62
CA SER A 336 -20.37 -2.51 -33.42
C SER A 336 -20.45 -1.02 -33.09
N TYR A 337 -19.30 -0.35 -32.86
CA TYR A 337 -19.26 1.09 -32.53
C TYR A 337 -19.99 1.99 -33.54
N GLN A 338 -20.07 1.59 -34.82
CA GLN A 338 -20.80 2.31 -35.86
C GLN A 338 -22.26 2.55 -35.47
N LYS A 339 -22.91 1.59 -34.80
CA LYS A 339 -24.30 1.72 -34.33
C LYS A 339 -24.46 2.87 -33.31
N PHE A 340 -23.45 3.12 -32.47
CA PHE A 340 -23.45 4.26 -31.56
C PHE A 340 -23.28 5.58 -32.31
N LEU A 341 -22.40 5.62 -33.31
CA LEU A 341 -22.19 6.81 -34.15
C LEU A 341 -23.41 7.15 -35.01
N ASP A 342 -24.12 6.14 -35.52
CA ASP A 342 -25.33 6.32 -36.34
C ASP A 342 -26.46 6.95 -35.50
N ILE A 343 -26.68 6.44 -34.27
CA ILE A 343 -27.64 7.03 -33.31
C ILE A 343 -27.26 8.47 -32.97
N SER A 344 -25.96 8.71 -32.76
CA SER A 344 -25.44 10.04 -32.45
C SER A 344 -25.71 11.03 -33.58
N THR A 345 -25.52 10.60 -34.83
CA THR A 345 -25.72 11.41 -36.04
C THR A 345 -27.19 11.71 -36.28
N GLN A 346 -28.08 10.73 -36.08
CA GLN A 346 -29.53 10.92 -36.21
C GLN A 346 -30.09 11.90 -35.16
N LYS A 347 -29.61 11.83 -33.92
CA LYS A 347 -30.03 12.76 -32.86
C LYS A 347 -29.53 14.18 -33.11
N LEU A 348 -28.26 14.36 -33.49
CA LEU A 348 -27.72 15.67 -33.82
C LEU A 348 -28.52 16.33 -34.95
N ALA A 349 -28.89 15.57 -36.00
CA ALA A 349 -29.67 16.07 -37.12
C ALA A 349 -31.10 16.49 -36.72
N ASN A 350 -31.77 15.72 -35.86
CA ASN A 350 -33.13 16.02 -35.38
C ASN A 350 -33.23 17.21 -34.42
N GLU A 351 -32.10 17.70 -33.89
CA GLU A 351 -32.06 18.83 -32.95
C GLU A 351 -31.57 20.14 -33.59
N THR A 352 -31.15 20.12 -34.86
CA THR A 352 -30.78 21.31 -35.67
C THR A 352 -31.90 21.78 -36.60
N ASN A 353 -32.97 20.99 -36.72
CA ASN A 353 -34.25 21.37 -37.31
C ASN A 353 -35.22 21.74 -36.18
#